data_AF-A0A7S2V0J8-F1
#
_entry.id   AF-A0A7S2V0J8-F1
#
_cell.length_a   1.000
_cell.length_b   1.000
_cell.length_c   1.000
_cell.angle_alpha   90.00
_cell.angle_beta   90.00
_cell.angle_gamma   90.00
#
_symmetry.space_group_name_H-M   'P 1'
#
loop_
_entity.id
_entity.type
_entity.pdbx_description
1 polymer ?
#
loop_
_entity_poly.entity_id
_entity_poly.type
_entity_poly.pdbx_seq_one_letter_code
_entity_poly.pdbx_strand_id
1 'polypeptide(L)'
;VVGATLTRGPFPLEKHIEGIKYPRPHHATGDSSSEVMEACRRAAIKKHKGSNVIYGGAGNKILAAALGEVASSIQHKVGGAWDLCAPQAILKGMGGKMTDLFGEEIAIYSDDVPPRCNERGYVATSPGSEDLFHEALVAAILAQPEVQKYKNNV
;
A
#
# COMPACT_ATOMS: atom_id res chain seq x y z
N VAL A 1 8.46 -18.51 -1.71
CA VAL A 1 9.05 -18.26 -0.38
C VAL A 1 8.30 -17.12 0.29
N VAL A 2 7.73 -17.33 1.47
CA VAL A 2 7.03 -16.27 2.23
C VAL A 2 8.01 -15.13 2.50
N GLY A 3 7.59 -13.90 2.23
CA GLY A 3 8.42 -12.71 2.42
C GLY A 3 9.50 -12.46 1.36
N ALA A 4 9.60 -13.27 0.30
CA ALA A 4 10.43 -12.90 -0.85
C ALA A 4 9.81 -11.70 -1.60
N THR A 5 10.68 -10.78 -2.02
CA THR A 5 10.32 -9.61 -2.83
C THR A 5 10.32 -9.97 -4.32
N LEU A 6 9.28 -9.54 -5.02
CA LEU A 6 9.08 -9.78 -6.46
C LEU A 6 9.12 -8.47 -7.22
N THR A 7 9.53 -8.46 -8.48
CA THR A 7 9.33 -7.29 -9.36
C THR A 7 8.17 -7.57 -10.31
N ARG A 8 7.20 -6.66 -10.41
CA ARG A 8 6.07 -6.83 -11.35
C ARG A 8 6.58 -6.73 -12.80
N GLY A 9 6.25 -7.73 -13.62
CA GLY A 9 6.43 -7.70 -15.06
C GLY A 9 5.39 -6.83 -15.80
N PRO A 10 5.45 -6.72 -17.14
CA PRO A 10 4.49 -5.96 -17.94
C PRO A 10 3.06 -6.51 -17.82
N PHE A 11 2.08 -5.62 -17.98
CA PHE A 11 0.64 -5.95 -17.95
C PHE A 11 0.21 -6.69 -19.24
N PRO A 12 -0.75 -7.65 -19.19
CA PRO A 12 -1.50 -8.15 -18.02
C PRO A 12 -0.72 -9.19 -17.19
N LEU A 13 -1.03 -9.25 -15.89
CA LEU A 13 -0.38 -10.14 -14.89
C LEU A 13 -0.47 -11.65 -15.22
N GLU A 14 -1.37 -12.04 -16.13
CA GLU A 14 -1.71 -13.44 -16.39
C GLU A 14 -0.60 -14.25 -17.08
N LYS A 15 0.41 -13.61 -17.69
CA LYS A 15 1.39 -14.32 -18.54
C LYS A 15 2.81 -14.44 -17.99
N HIS A 16 3.15 -13.79 -16.87
CA HIS A 16 4.53 -13.80 -16.35
C HIS A 16 4.68 -14.15 -14.87
N ILE A 17 3.60 -14.54 -14.20
CA ILE A 17 3.72 -15.30 -12.95
C ILE A 17 3.58 -16.77 -13.35
N GLU A 18 4.69 -17.41 -13.74
CA GLU A 18 4.72 -18.87 -13.84
C GLU A 18 4.05 -19.47 -12.58
N GLY A 19 3.10 -20.39 -12.82
CA GLY A 19 2.09 -20.89 -11.87
C GLY A 19 2.47 -20.79 -10.39
N ILE A 20 1.77 -19.91 -9.67
CA ILE A 20 1.76 -19.78 -8.20
C ILE A 20 3.13 -20.02 -7.53
N LYS A 21 4.18 -19.29 -7.95
CA LYS A 21 5.50 -19.37 -7.29
C LYS A 21 5.54 -18.68 -5.91
N TYR A 22 4.57 -17.80 -5.61
CA TYR A 22 4.59 -16.96 -4.42
C TYR A 22 3.28 -16.98 -3.65
N PRO A 23 3.35 -17.11 -2.30
CA PRO A 23 2.15 -17.18 -1.48
C PRO A 23 1.39 -15.84 -1.50
N ARG A 24 0.08 -15.92 -1.72
CA ARG A 24 -0.85 -14.82 -1.48
C ARG A 24 -1.11 -14.70 0.04
N PRO A 25 -1.56 -13.53 0.55
CA PRO A 25 -1.81 -12.29 -0.18
C PRO A 25 -0.54 -11.62 -0.70
N HIS A 26 -0.68 -10.84 -1.77
CA HIS A 26 0.39 -9.96 -2.23
C HIS A 26 0.23 -8.57 -1.63
N HIS A 27 1.35 -7.97 -1.23
CA HIS A 27 1.43 -6.60 -0.73
C HIS A 27 2.31 -5.78 -1.67
N ALA A 28 1.75 -4.77 -2.32
CA ALA A 28 2.47 -3.96 -3.30
C ALA A 28 3.19 -2.76 -2.66
N THR A 29 4.49 -2.62 -2.89
CA THR A 29 5.29 -1.45 -2.46
C THR A 29 6.13 -0.89 -3.60
N GLY A 30 6.70 0.31 -3.42
CA GLY A 30 7.86 0.73 -4.20
C GLY A 30 9.14 -0.01 -3.80
N ASP A 31 10.25 0.35 -4.43
CA ASP A 31 11.61 -0.19 -4.24
C ASP A 31 12.44 0.52 -3.15
N SER A 32 11.86 1.51 -2.47
CA SER A 32 12.54 2.23 -1.39
C SER A 32 13.07 1.31 -0.29
N SER A 33 14.30 1.57 0.16
CA SER A 33 14.98 0.89 1.25
C SER A 33 14.92 1.65 2.59
N SER A 34 14.02 2.63 2.73
CA SER A 34 13.88 3.39 3.97
C SER A 34 13.43 2.49 5.13
N GLU A 35 13.86 2.82 6.35
CA GLU A 35 13.54 2.03 7.56
C GLU A 35 12.04 1.85 7.76
N VAL A 36 11.24 2.88 7.46
CA VAL A 36 9.78 2.85 7.56
C VAL A 36 9.17 1.90 6.54
N MET A 37 9.68 1.82 5.31
CA MET A 37 9.16 0.90 4.30
C MET A 37 9.50 -0.55 4.60
N GLU A 38 10.72 -0.83 5.04
CA GLU A 38 11.09 -2.18 5.45
C GLU A 38 10.23 -2.64 6.64
N ALA A 39 9.97 -1.75 7.60
CA ALA A 39 9.07 -2.01 8.71
C ALA A 39 7.63 -2.29 8.24
N CYS A 40 7.11 -1.50 7.30
CA CYS A 40 5.78 -1.71 6.71
C CYS A 40 5.67 -3.08 6.02
N ARG A 41 6.64 -3.44 5.17
CA ARG A 41 6.68 -4.75 4.49
C ARG A 41 6.69 -5.90 5.49
N ARG A 42 7.58 -5.80 6.49
CA ARG A 42 7.72 -6.79 7.56
C ARG A 42 6.43 -6.94 8.36
N ALA A 43 5.77 -5.84 8.72
CA ALA A 43 4.50 -5.85 9.45
C ALA A 43 3.39 -6.54 8.65
N ALA A 44 3.23 -6.18 7.37
CA ALA A 44 2.23 -6.77 6.47
C ALA A 44 2.42 -8.29 6.35
N ILE A 45 3.64 -8.73 6.02
CA ILE A 45 3.96 -10.16 5.87
C ILE A 45 3.81 -10.91 7.20
N LYS A 46 4.24 -10.33 8.33
CA LYS A 46 4.12 -10.99 9.63
C LYS A 46 2.66 -11.23 10.01
N LYS A 47 1.80 -10.22 9.81
CA LYS A 47 0.38 -10.22 10.18
C LYS A 47 -0.48 -11.05 9.22
N HIS A 48 -0.30 -10.87 7.92
CA HIS A 48 -1.19 -11.43 6.89
C HIS A 48 -0.54 -12.48 5.98
N LYS A 49 0.74 -12.84 6.23
CA LYS A 49 1.52 -13.79 5.43
C LYS A 49 1.69 -13.30 3.99
N GLY A 50 2.09 -14.19 3.10
CA GLY A 50 2.23 -13.89 1.68
C GLY A 50 3.57 -13.26 1.28
N SER A 51 3.53 -12.39 0.29
CA SER A 51 4.72 -11.88 -0.40
C SER A 51 4.65 -10.39 -0.71
N ASN A 52 5.82 -9.74 -0.69
CA ASN A 52 5.97 -8.37 -1.14
C ASN A 52 6.21 -8.32 -2.65
N VAL A 53 5.55 -7.39 -3.34
CA VAL A 53 5.69 -7.20 -4.78
C VAL A 53 6.00 -5.74 -5.08
N ILE A 54 7.05 -5.50 -5.84
CA ILE A 54 7.52 -4.18 -6.23
C ILE A 54 6.74 -3.72 -7.45
N TYR A 55 6.12 -2.56 -7.29
CA TYR A 55 5.36 -1.85 -8.30
C TYR A 55 5.90 -0.41 -8.43
N GLY A 56 6.26 -0.02 -9.64
CA GLY A 56 6.50 1.38 -10.00
C GLY A 56 5.19 2.17 -10.10
N GLY A 57 5.24 3.46 -9.76
CA GLY A 57 4.09 4.40 -9.82
C GLY A 57 3.08 4.23 -8.68
N ALA A 58 2.60 5.34 -8.09
CA ALA A 58 1.57 5.31 -7.04
C ALA A 58 0.21 4.85 -7.60
N GLY A 59 -0.22 5.42 -8.72
CA GLY A 59 -1.48 5.03 -9.37
C GLY A 59 -1.54 3.56 -9.77
N ASN A 60 -0.46 3.02 -10.35
CA ASN A 60 -0.39 1.61 -10.73
C ASN A 60 -0.48 0.67 -9.51
N LYS A 61 0.17 1.04 -8.41
CA LYS A 61 0.11 0.34 -7.12
C LYS A 61 -1.31 0.26 -6.56
N ILE A 62 -1.98 1.41 -6.51
CA ILE A 62 -3.34 1.52 -5.95
C ILE A 62 -4.36 0.86 -6.89
N LEU A 63 -4.20 0.99 -8.21
CA LEU A 63 -5.04 0.31 -9.20
C LEU A 63 -4.95 -1.22 -9.06
N ALA A 64 -3.76 -1.77 -8.81
CA ALA A 64 -3.61 -3.20 -8.55
C ALA A 64 -4.40 -3.66 -7.31
N ALA A 65 -4.48 -2.82 -6.27
CA ALA A 65 -5.35 -3.11 -5.12
C ALA A 65 -6.83 -3.00 -5.51
N ALA A 66 -7.22 -1.96 -6.25
CA ALA A 66 -8.59 -1.76 -6.71
C ALA A 66 -9.11 -2.94 -7.55
N LEU A 67 -8.26 -3.50 -8.42
CA LEU A 67 -8.56 -4.67 -9.24
C LEU A 67 -8.48 -6.01 -8.49
N GLY A 68 -8.08 -6.02 -7.21
CA GLY A 68 -7.87 -7.25 -6.42
C GLY A 68 -6.63 -8.05 -6.82
N GLU A 69 -5.75 -7.50 -7.66
CA GLU A 69 -4.48 -8.13 -8.06
C GLU A 69 -3.56 -8.32 -6.86
N VAL A 70 -3.60 -7.37 -5.92
CA VAL A 70 -2.91 -7.40 -4.62
C VAL A 70 -3.90 -7.11 -3.50
N ALA A 71 -3.64 -7.64 -2.30
CA ALA A 71 -4.53 -7.41 -1.15
C ALA A 71 -4.33 -6.01 -0.54
N SER A 72 -3.10 -5.49 -0.63
CA SER A 72 -2.81 -4.13 -0.21
C SER A 72 -1.72 -3.48 -1.05
N SER A 73 -1.70 -2.15 -1.05
CA SER A 73 -0.58 -1.34 -1.48
C SER A 73 -0.14 -0.41 -0.35
N ILE A 74 1.17 -0.33 -0.11
CA ILE A 74 1.76 0.45 0.98
C ILE A 74 2.91 1.28 0.45
N GLN A 75 2.95 2.55 0.82
CA GLN A 75 4.00 3.47 0.39
C GLN A 75 4.21 4.59 1.41
N HIS A 76 5.44 4.77 1.88
CA HIS A 76 5.87 5.98 2.58
C HIS A 76 6.11 7.13 1.57
N LYS A 77 5.94 8.38 2.03
CA LYS A 77 6.19 9.66 1.35
C LYS A 77 6.72 9.57 -0.08
N VAL A 78 5.81 9.63 -1.06
CA VAL A 78 6.14 9.81 -2.48
C VAL A 78 5.02 10.56 -3.19
N GLY A 79 5.33 11.73 -3.75
CA GLY A 79 4.47 12.43 -4.72
C GLY A 79 3.70 13.62 -4.17
N GLY A 80 2.54 13.91 -4.75
CA GLY A 80 1.58 14.89 -4.25
C GLY A 80 0.14 14.41 -4.35
N ALA A 81 -0.84 15.32 -4.20
CA ALA A 81 -2.26 14.99 -4.34
C ALA A 81 -2.58 14.35 -5.71
N TRP A 82 -1.88 14.77 -6.77
CA TRP A 82 -2.02 14.22 -8.12
C TRP A 82 -1.68 12.73 -8.24
N ASP A 83 -0.80 12.20 -7.37
CA ASP A 83 -0.45 10.78 -7.36
C ASP A 83 -1.54 9.90 -6.73
N LEU A 84 -2.41 10.50 -5.91
CA LEU A 84 -3.40 9.80 -5.09
C LEU A 84 -4.84 10.10 -5.51
N CYS A 85 -5.15 11.28 -6.05
CA CYS A 85 -6.53 11.73 -6.25
C CYS A 85 -7.36 10.81 -7.15
N ALA A 86 -6.87 10.53 -8.35
CA ALA A 86 -7.54 9.64 -9.31
C ALA A 86 -7.57 8.18 -8.84
N PRO A 87 -6.44 7.55 -8.43
CA PRO A 87 -6.48 6.15 -8.01
C PRO A 87 -7.23 5.92 -6.70
N GLN A 88 -7.25 6.87 -5.75
CA GLN A 88 -8.08 6.77 -4.55
C GLN A 88 -9.57 6.79 -4.91
N ALA A 89 -9.99 7.69 -5.82
CA ALA A 89 -11.37 7.78 -6.25
C ALA A 89 -11.82 6.46 -6.90
N ILE A 90 -10.98 5.88 -7.77
CA ILE A 90 -11.21 4.56 -8.38
C ILE A 90 -11.29 3.48 -7.31
N LEU A 91 -10.32 3.40 -6.39
CA LEU A 91 -10.29 2.41 -5.32
C LEU A 91 -11.55 2.47 -4.45
N LYS A 92 -11.90 3.68 -3.95
CA LYS A 92 -13.10 3.90 -3.14
C LYS A 92 -14.36 3.55 -3.92
N GLY A 93 -14.45 3.96 -5.19
CA GLY A 93 -15.59 3.63 -6.08
C GLY A 93 -15.74 2.14 -6.34
N MET A 94 -14.64 1.38 -6.30
CA MET A 94 -14.66 -0.08 -6.39
C MET A 94 -14.90 -0.78 -5.04
N GLY A 95 -15.04 -0.04 -3.93
CA GLY A 95 -15.28 -0.58 -2.60
C GLY A 95 -14.02 -0.94 -1.80
N GLY A 96 -12.85 -0.45 -2.22
CA GLY A 96 -11.61 -0.53 -1.44
C GLY A 96 -11.47 0.65 -0.47
N LYS A 97 -10.43 0.62 0.37
CA LYS A 97 -10.19 1.62 1.42
C LYS A 97 -8.76 2.15 1.38
N MET A 98 -8.58 3.44 1.69
CA MET A 98 -7.27 4.09 1.74
C MET A 98 -7.18 5.12 2.87
N THR A 99 -6.13 5.00 3.68
CA THR A 99 -5.74 5.93 4.75
C THR A 99 -4.26 6.26 4.62
N ASP A 100 -3.75 7.15 5.46
CA ASP A 100 -2.30 7.27 5.69
C ASP A 100 -1.74 6.02 6.42
N LEU A 101 -0.42 6.01 6.70
CA LEU A 101 0.23 4.91 7.43
C LEU A 101 -0.22 4.77 8.89
N PHE A 102 -1.00 5.72 9.41
CA PHE A 102 -1.42 5.82 10.80
C PHE A 102 -2.93 5.60 10.98
N GLY A 103 -3.67 5.40 9.89
CA GLY A 103 -5.12 5.15 9.88
C GLY A 103 -5.99 6.39 9.69
N GLU A 104 -5.38 7.56 9.47
CA GLU A 104 -6.13 8.80 9.28
C GLU A 104 -6.48 9.02 7.80
N GLU A 105 -7.57 9.74 7.55
CA GLU A 105 -7.94 10.12 6.18
C GLU A 105 -6.91 11.08 5.58
N ILE A 106 -6.57 10.86 4.32
CA ILE A 106 -5.66 11.72 3.58
C ILE A 106 -6.47 12.87 2.95
N ALA A 107 -6.15 14.11 3.33
CA ALA A 107 -6.76 15.31 2.77
C ALA A 107 -6.29 15.53 1.32
N ILE A 108 -6.94 14.88 0.36
CA ILE A 108 -6.61 14.92 -1.08
C ILE A 108 -7.57 15.83 -1.87
N TYR A 109 -8.79 16.00 -1.38
CA TYR A 109 -9.88 16.67 -2.11
C TYR A 109 -10.31 18.02 -1.50
N SER A 110 -9.58 18.56 -0.54
CA SER A 110 -9.90 19.85 0.07
C SER A 110 -9.30 21.02 -0.72
N ASP A 111 -9.92 22.20 -0.64
CA ASP A 111 -9.41 23.40 -1.34
C ASP A 111 -8.07 23.88 -0.75
N ASP A 112 -7.78 23.49 0.49
CA ASP A 112 -6.58 23.78 1.26
C ASP A 112 -5.61 22.59 1.34
N VAL A 113 -5.69 21.64 0.40
CA VAL A 113 -4.79 20.48 0.32
C VAL A 113 -3.33 20.92 0.41
N PRO A 114 -2.57 20.44 1.42
CA PRO A 114 -1.15 20.73 1.50
C PRO A 114 -0.43 20.20 0.25
N PRO A 115 0.56 20.93 -0.31
CA PRO A 115 1.35 20.45 -1.45
C PRO A 115 1.99 19.07 -1.22
N ARG A 116 2.14 18.66 0.04
CA ARG A 116 2.68 17.37 0.48
C ARG A 116 1.69 16.58 1.35
N CYS A 117 0.43 16.50 0.94
CA CYS A 117 -0.64 15.79 1.67
C CYS A 117 -0.36 14.30 1.93
N ASN A 118 0.65 13.72 1.29
CA ASN A 118 1.07 12.33 1.40
C ASN A 118 2.39 12.15 2.19
N GLU A 119 2.84 13.16 2.94
CA GLU A 119 4.02 13.04 3.81
C GLU A 119 3.85 11.94 4.86
N ARG A 120 2.61 11.63 5.23
CA ARG A 120 2.25 10.55 6.14
C ARG A 120 2.12 9.17 5.45
N GLY A 121 2.44 9.10 4.15
CA GLY A 121 2.33 7.89 3.32
C GLY A 121 0.88 7.46 3.07
N TYR A 122 0.69 6.26 2.55
CA TYR A 122 -0.63 5.65 2.39
C TYR A 122 -0.61 4.12 2.59
N VAL A 123 -1.77 3.59 3.00
CA VAL A 123 -2.15 2.18 2.92
C VAL A 123 -3.45 2.10 2.13
N ALA A 124 -3.46 1.32 1.06
CA ALA A 124 -4.64 1.03 0.25
C ALA A 124 -4.94 -0.48 0.31
N THR A 125 -6.20 -0.88 0.48
CA THR A 125 -6.62 -2.29 0.50
C THR A 125 -7.73 -2.57 -0.50
N SER A 126 -7.72 -3.78 -1.07
CA SER A 126 -8.61 -4.17 -2.18
C SER A 126 -10.09 -4.20 -1.79
N PRO A 127 -11.02 -4.08 -2.75
CA PRO A 127 -12.44 -4.34 -2.51
C PRO A 127 -12.69 -5.69 -1.85
N GLY A 128 -13.69 -5.76 -0.97
CA GLY A 128 -14.05 -7.00 -0.27
C GLY A 128 -13.01 -7.47 0.76
N SER A 129 -11.89 -6.76 0.93
CA SER A 129 -11.14 -6.85 2.18
C SER A 129 -12.00 -6.15 3.24
N GLU A 130 -12.69 -6.94 4.06
CA GLU A 130 -13.57 -6.43 5.12
C GLU A 130 -12.87 -5.29 5.89
N ASP A 131 -13.62 -4.31 6.43
CA ASP A 131 -13.04 -3.17 7.17
C ASP A 131 -12.01 -3.62 8.23
N LEU A 132 -12.26 -4.77 8.84
CA LEU A 132 -11.37 -5.44 9.78
C LEU A 132 -9.95 -5.68 9.22
N PHE A 133 -9.82 -6.05 7.94
CA PHE A 133 -8.52 -6.26 7.31
C PHE A 133 -7.71 -4.97 7.22
N HIS A 134 -8.34 -3.88 6.77
CA HIS A 134 -7.67 -2.58 6.63
C HIS A 134 -7.15 -2.09 7.99
N GLU A 135 -8.03 -2.05 9.00
CA GLU A 135 -7.69 -1.61 10.34
C GLU A 135 -6.62 -2.51 10.99
N ALA A 136 -6.72 -3.84 10.82
CA ALA A 136 -5.75 -4.77 11.37
C ALA A 136 -4.36 -4.63 10.72
N LEU A 137 -4.29 -4.33 9.42
CA LEU A 137 -3.05 -4.08 8.70
C LEU A 137 -2.41 -2.76 9.17
N VAL A 138 -3.20 -1.68 9.21
CA VAL A 138 -2.74 -0.37 9.68
C VAL A 138 -2.26 -0.46 11.12
N ALA A 139 -3.01 -1.11 12.02
CA ALA A 139 -2.59 -1.31 13.40
C ALA A 139 -1.26 -2.08 13.52
N ALA A 140 -1.05 -3.10 12.68
CA ALA A 140 0.20 -3.87 12.66
C ALA A 140 1.40 -3.04 12.15
N ILE A 141 1.16 -2.16 11.17
CA ILE A 141 2.15 -1.20 10.64
C ILE A 141 2.48 -0.17 11.73
N LEU A 142 1.45 0.46 12.32
CA LEU A 142 1.60 1.48 13.35
C LEU A 142 2.33 0.94 14.59
N ALA A 143 2.19 -0.34 14.93
CA ALA A 143 2.91 -0.96 16.03
C ALA A 143 4.44 -1.09 15.83
N GLN A 144 4.96 -0.81 14.63
CA GLN A 144 6.41 -0.88 14.39
C GLN A 144 7.13 0.36 14.96
N PRO A 145 8.28 0.19 15.66
CA PRO A 145 9.06 1.32 16.20
C PRO A 145 9.50 2.31 15.12
N GLU A 146 9.88 1.84 13.94
CA GLU A 146 10.32 2.68 12.83
C GLU A 146 9.18 3.52 12.25
N VAL A 147 7.94 3.00 12.30
CA VAL A 147 6.74 3.73 11.87
C VAL A 147 6.33 4.77 12.92
N GLN A 148 6.47 4.47 14.21
CA GLN A 148 6.26 5.46 15.28
C GLN A 148 7.29 6.60 15.22
N LYS A 149 8.56 6.26 15.00
CA LYS A 149 9.62 7.24 14.77
C LYS A 149 9.30 8.10 13.55
N TYR A 150 8.84 7.49 12.46
CA TYR A 150 8.42 8.20 11.25
C TYR A 150 7.26 9.17 11.54
N LYS A 151 6.23 8.73 12.26
CA LYS A 151 5.08 9.54 12.68
C LYS A 151 5.49 10.82 13.43
N ASN A 152 6.50 10.75 14.28
CA ASN A 152 6.96 11.90 15.06
C ASN A 152 7.81 12.89 14.25
N ASN A 153 8.24 12.51 13.05
CA ASN A 153 9.13 13.31 12.19
C ASN A 153 8.40 13.92 10.98
N VAL A 154 7.08 13.71 10.85
CA VAL A 154 6.26 14.21 9.74
C VAL A 154 5.05 14.99 10.24
#